data_AF-A0AAU2GQP3-F1
#
_entry.id   AF-A0AAU2GQP3-F1
#
_cell.length_a   1.000
_cell.length_b   1.000
_cell.length_c   1.000
_cell.angle_alpha   90.00
_cell.angle_beta   90.00
_cell.angle_gamma   90.00
#
_symmetry.space_group_name_H-M   'P 1'
#
loop_
_entity.id
_entity.type
_entity.pdbx_description
1 polymer ?
#
loop_
_entity_poly.entity_id
_entity_poly.type
_entity_poly.pdbx_seq_one_letter_code
_entity_poly.pdbx_strand_id
1 'polypeptide(L)'
;MTPTTADGRLWPVCVAPSLPRPGCADLHRLRSTTVDSTDRAHLIDWSWAAVGPPWVDGALWAMRLISDGGHSPEQARHQAQRIPAFAAASPQAAHLLADAEARRWQDLNDDGVPGVESVTEGSRLWADFWASAQG
;
A
#
# COMPACT_ATOMS: atom_id res chain seq x y z
N MET A 1 -12.41 -32.90 -5.32
CA MET A 1 -12.74 -32.96 -3.89
C MET A 1 -13.04 -31.55 -3.44
N THR A 2 -14.31 -31.19 -3.39
CA THR A 2 -14.82 -29.87 -2.99
C THR A 2 -14.99 -29.84 -1.47
N PRO A 3 -14.41 -28.88 -0.73
CA PRO A 3 -14.81 -28.68 0.64
C PRO A 3 -15.96 -27.66 0.66
N THR A 4 -17.16 -28.18 0.88
CA THR A 4 -18.30 -27.41 1.39
C THR A 4 -18.26 -27.54 2.92
N THR A 5 -18.28 -26.42 3.65
CA THR A 5 -18.47 -26.44 5.10
C THR A 5 -19.95 -26.21 5.42
N ALA A 6 -20.46 -26.99 6.35
CA ALA A 6 -21.88 -27.26 6.62
C ALA A 6 -22.61 -26.22 7.49
N ASP A 7 -22.33 -24.92 7.35
CA ASP A 7 -23.13 -23.91 8.09
C ASP A 7 -23.41 -22.59 7.35
N GLY A 8 -23.07 -22.47 6.06
CA GLY A 8 -23.52 -21.36 5.21
C GLY A 8 -23.18 -19.92 5.66
N ARG A 9 -22.43 -19.75 6.75
CA ARG A 9 -22.05 -18.45 7.30
C ARG A 9 -20.73 -18.02 6.67
N LEU A 10 -20.84 -17.04 5.80
CA LEU A 10 -19.73 -16.19 5.40
C LEU A 10 -19.06 -15.67 6.68
N TRP A 11 -17.71 -15.66 6.70
CA TRP A 11 -16.94 -14.97 7.73
C TRP A 11 -17.54 -13.57 7.97
N PRO A 12 -17.62 -13.08 9.21
CA PRO A 12 -18.13 -11.75 9.45
C PRO A 12 -17.15 -10.76 8.82
N VAL A 13 -17.50 -10.26 7.63
CA VAL A 13 -17.04 -8.96 7.17
C VAL A 13 -17.43 -8.01 8.29
N CYS A 14 -16.44 -7.41 8.96
CA CYS A 14 -16.67 -6.28 9.84
C CYS A 14 -17.19 -5.11 8.98
N VAL A 15 -18.49 -5.11 8.71
CA VAL A 15 -19.19 -3.96 8.16
C VAL A 15 -19.38 -3.00 9.32
N ALA A 16 -18.52 -2.00 9.44
CA ALA A 16 -18.79 -0.87 10.32
C ALA A 16 -19.74 0.10 9.58
N PRO A 17 -21.01 0.27 10.03
CA PRO A 17 -21.89 1.27 9.45
C PRO A 17 -21.56 2.64 10.03
N SER A 18 -21.49 3.63 9.14
CA SER A 18 -21.71 5.06 9.36
C SER A 18 -20.83 5.81 10.38
N LEU A 19 -19.70 6.38 9.94
CA LEU A 19 -19.13 7.64 10.47
C LEU A 19 -18.29 8.37 9.37
N PRO A 20 -18.16 9.71 9.41
CA PRO A 20 -17.53 10.51 8.36
C PRO A 20 -15.98 10.41 8.38
N ARG A 21 -15.38 10.46 7.18
CA ARG A 21 -13.99 10.08 6.83
C ARG A 21 -12.88 10.91 7.52
N PRO A 22 -11.77 10.27 7.89
CA PRO A 22 -10.46 10.58 7.31
C PRO A 22 -9.72 9.34 6.79
N GLY A 23 -8.70 9.56 5.95
CA GLY A 23 -7.87 8.53 5.28
C GLY A 23 -7.19 7.57 6.25
N CYS A 24 -6.99 6.35 5.79
CA CYS A 24 -6.99 5.12 6.57
C CYS A 24 -5.94 4.17 5.96
N ALA A 25 -4.76 4.08 6.57
CA ALA A 25 -3.62 3.32 6.03
C ALA A 25 -3.32 2.03 6.78
N ASP A 26 -3.48 0.92 6.05
CA ASP A 26 -2.80 -0.36 6.34
C ASP A 26 -2.51 -1.10 5.00
N LEU A 27 -1.27 -0.99 4.51
CA LEU A 27 -0.79 -1.59 3.25
C LEU A 27 0.47 -2.47 3.46
N HIS A 28 0.82 -2.77 4.72
CA HIS A 28 2.22 -3.06 5.05
C HIS A 28 2.63 -4.53 5.01
N ARG A 29 1.73 -5.52 4.91
CA ARG A 29 2.18 -6.93 4.90
C ARG A 29 1.37 -7.92 4.08
N LEU A 30 0.08 -7.66 3.86
CA LEU A 30 -0.79 -8.53 3.08
C LEU A 30 -1.42 -7.69 1.97
N ARG A 31 -1.78 -8.33 0.84
CA ARG A 31 -2.60 -7.66 -0.17
C ARG A 31 -3.95 -7.33 0.46
N SER A 32 -4.08 -6.11 0.97
CA SER A 32 -5.29 -5.62 1.60
C SER A 32 -6.32 -5.14 0.58
N THR A 33 -6.03 -5.21 -0.73
CA THR A 33 -6.97 -4.79 -1.78
C THR A 33 -7.50 -5.98 -2.59
N THR A 34 -8.82 -6.12 -2.68
CA THR A 34 -9.49 -7.11 -3.55
C THR A 34 -10.43 -6.41 -4.55
N VAL A 35 -10.55 -6.94 -5.77
CA VAL A 35 -11.47 -6.41 -6.79
C VAL A 35 -12.69 -7.32 -6.91
N ASP A 36 -13.89 -6.76 -6.84
CA ASP A 36 -15.14 -7.52 -7.01
C ASP A 36 -15.53 -7.72 -8.48
N SER A 37 -16.61 -8.47 -8.74
CA SER A 37 -17.12 -8.71 -10.09
C SER A 37 -17.65 -7.46 -10.80
N THR A 38 -17.74 -6.32 -10.10
CA THR A 38 -18.14 -5.01 -10.64
C THR A 38 -16.95 -4.07 -10.81
N ASP A 39 -15.72 -4.61 -10.75
CA ASP A 39 -14.46 -3.87 -10.89
C ASP A 39 -14.24 -2.82 -9.79
N ARG A 40 -14.77 -3.06 -8.59
CA ARG A 40 -14.54 -2.20 -7.43
C ARG A 40 -13.47 -2.79 -6.53
N ALA A 41 -12.50 -1.96 -6.18
CA ALA A 41 -11.49 -2.26 -5.19
C ALA A 41 -12.03 -2.07 -3.76
N HIS A 42 -11.82 -3.07 -2.91
CA HIS A 42 -12.18 -3.09 -1.49
C HIS A 42 -10.92 -3.22 -0.64
N LEU A 43 -10.81 -2.39 0.40
CA LEU A 43 -9.72 -2.46 1.38
C LEU A 43 -10.15 -3.33 2.57
N ILE A 44 -9.37 -4.36 2.85
CA ILE A 44 -9.55 -5.36 3.90
C ILE A 44 -8.33 -5.37 4.84
N ASP A 45 -8.33 -6.25 5.84
CA ASP A 45 -7.23 -6.40 6.81
C ASP A 45 -6.87 -5.12 7.58
N TRP A 46 -7.82 -4.65 8.38
CA TRP A 46 -7.72 -3.45 9.22
C TRP A 46 -7.00 -3.67 10.55
N SER A 47 -6.28 -4.79 10.69
CA SER A 47 -5.78 -5.25 11.98
C SER A 47 -4.66 -4.37 12.54
N TRP A 48 -3.97 -3.58 11.70
CA TRP A 48 -2.87 -2.69 12.07
C TRP A 48 -3.09 -1.23 11.63
N ALA A 49 -4.35 -0.85 11.36
CA ALA A 49 -4.68 0.52 10.99
C ALA A 49 -4.26 1.52 12.09
N ALA A 50 -3.53 2.56 11.69
CA ALA A 50 -3.01 3.59 12.59
C ALA A 50 -3.42 5.00 12.14
N VAL A 51 -3.55 5.92 13.10
CA VAL A 51 -3.75 7.34 12.80
C VAL A 51 -2.43 7.93 12.29
N GLY A 52 -2.45 8.47 11.07
CA GLY A 52 -1.27 9.08 10.46
C GLY A 52 -1.65 10.18 9.47
N PRO A 53 -0.64 10.83 8.85
CA PRO A 53 -0.89 11.80 7.80
C PRO A 53 -1.64 11.15 6.63
N PRO A 54 -2.72 11.76 6.10
CA PRO A 54 -3.59 11.13 5.10
C PRO A 54 -2.91 10.91 3.74
N TRP A 55 -1.70 11.45 3.54
CA TRP A 55 -0.91 11.24 2.34
C TRP A 55 -0.10 9.94 2.36
N VAL A 56 0.14 9.35 3.54
CA VAL A 56 0.95 8.13 3.70
C VAL A 56 0.34 6.98 2.90
N ASP A 57 -0.99 6.87 2.92
CA ASP A 57 -1.75 5.94 2.08
C ASP A 57 -1.35 5.95 0.60
N GLY A 58 -1.35 7.15 0.00
CA GLY A 58 -1.03 7.30 -1.41
C GLY A 58 0.42 6.96 -1.72
N ALA A 59 1.33 7.25 -0.80
CA ALA A 59 2.75 6.95 -0.94
C ALA A 59 3.01 5.43 -0.90
N LEU A 60 2.42 4.73 0.06
CA LEU A 60 2.54 3.28 0.20
C LEU A 60 1.84 2.53 -0.93
N TRP A 61 0.71 3.07 -1.39
CA TRP A 61 0.03 2.52 -2.55
C TRP A 61 0.86 2.67 -3.83
N ALA A 62 1.51 3.82 -4.05
CA ALA A 62 2.43 4.01 -5.18
C ALA A 62 3.55 2.97 -5.18
N MET A 63 4.17 2.72 -4.02
CA MET A 63 5.19 1.68 -3.87
C MET A 63 4.67 0.30 -4.28
N ARG A 64 3.42 -0.05 -3.93
CA ARG A 64 2.80 -1.33 -4.34
C ARG A 64 2.47 -1.39 -5.83
N LEU A 65 2.12 -0.27 -6.45
CA LEU A 65 1.94 -0.20 -7.91
C LEU A 65 3.23 -0.49 -8.66
N ILE A 66 4.39 -0.12 -8.08
CA ILE A 66 5.71 -0.43 -8.63
C ILE A 66 6.01 -1.92 -8.40
N SER A 67 5.96 -2.38 -7.15
CA SER A 67 6.40 -3.75 -6.79
C SER A 67 5.53 -4.85 -7.42
N ASP A 68 4.21 -4.69 -7.35
CA ASP A 68 3.25 -5.75 -7.70
C ASP A 68 2.51 -5.42 -9.00
N GLY A 69 2.36 -4.13 -9.30
CA GLY A 69 1.68 -3.64 -10.51
C GLY A 69 2.61 -3.42 -11.70
N GLY A 70 3.93 -3.52 -11.53
CA GLY A 70 4.91 -3.31 -12.60
C GLY A 70 4.95 -1.88 -13.18
N HIS A 71 4.41 -0.89 -12.46
CA HIS A 71 4.45 0.51 -12.89
C HIS A 71 5.86 1.09 -12.73
N SER A 72 6.24 2.03 -13.59
CA SER A 72 7.40 2.89 -13.32
C SER A 72 7.11 3.82 -12.14
N PRO A 73 8.14 4.35 -11.44
CA PRO A 73 7.95 5.34 -10.39
C PRO A 73 7.11 6.56 -10.81
N GLU A 74 7.29 7.05 -12.05
CA GLU A 74 6.52 8.17 -12.61
C GLU A 74 5.04 7.82 -12.77
N GLN A 75 4.75 6.62 -13.30
CA GLN A 75 3.38 6.15 -13.48
C GLN A 75 2.69 5.95 -12.12
N ALA A 76 3.40 5.37 -11.15
CA ALA A 76 2.90 5.19 -9.80
C ALA A 76 2.62 6.53 -9.11
N ARG A 77 3.54 7.50 -9.21
CA ARG A 77 3.33 8.87 -8.73
C ARG A 77 2.10 9.50 -9.35
N HIS A 78 1.95 9.40 -10.68
CA HIS A 78 0.81 9.96 -11.39
C HIS A 78 -0.52 9.37 -10.89
N GLN A 79 -0.59 8.06 -10.64
CA GLN A 79 -1.79 7.44 -10.05
C GLN A 79 -2.03 7.92 -8.61
N ALA A 80 -1.00 7.96 -7.78
CA ALA A 80 -1.11 8.40 -6.39
C ALA A 80 -1.51 9.89 -6.27
N GLN A 81 -1.09 10.74 -7.21
CA GLN A 81 -1.50 12.16 -7.28
C GLN A 81 -3.00 12.36 -7.52
N ARG A 82 -3.75 11.32 -7.88
CA ARG A 82 -5.22 11.36 -7.92
C ARG A 82 -5.84 11.41 -6.52
N ILE A 83 -5.08 11.09 -5.47
CA ILE A 83 -5.47 11.23 -4.07
C ILE A 83 -5.08 12.66 -3.61
N PRO A 84 -6.05 13.55 -3.31
CA PRO A 84 -5.75 14.95 -3.01
C PRO A 84 -4.77 15.14 -1.85
N ALA A 85 -4.84 14.29 -0.83
CA ALA A 85 -3.93 14.34 0.31
C ALA A 85 -2.47 14.07 -0.12
N PHE A 86 -2.23 13.08 -0.98
CA PHE A 86 -0.89 12.78 -1.50
C PHE A 86 -0.39 13.84 -2.47
N ALA A 87 -1.26 14.37 -3.32
CA ALA A 87 -0.90 15.47 -4.22
C ALA A 87 -0.41 16.73 -3.47
N ALA A 88 -0.94 16.98 -2.27
CA ALA A 88 -0.54 18.08 -1.40
C ALA A 88 0.61 17.74 -0.43
N ALA A 89 1.16 16.52 -0.48
CA ALA A 89 2.22 16.09 0.41
C ALA A 89 3.53 16.85 0.15
N SER A 90 4.31 17.08 1.22
CA SER A 90 5.67 17.60 1.08
C SER A 90 6.53 16.60 0.32
N PRO A 91 7.21 17.00 -0.77
CA PRO A 91 8.16 16.13 -1.48
C PRO A 91 9.23 15.54 -0.56
N GLN A 92 9.73 16.34 0.39
CA GLN A 92 10.72 15.89 1.36
C GLN A 92 10.16 14.84 2.32
N ALA A 93 8.90 14.99 2.77
CA ALA A 93 8.26 14.00 3.63
C ALA A 93 7.98 12.69 2.88
N ALA A 94 7.57 12.77 1.62
CA ALA A 94 7.37 11.61 0.76
C ALA A 94 8.68 10.86 0.50
N HIS A 95 9.78 11.59 0.27
CA HIS A 95 11.11 11.02 0.14
C HIS A 95 11.56 10.29 1.41
N LEU A 96 11.44 10.93 2.59
CA LEU A 96 11.82 10.33 3.86
C LEU A 96 11.06 9.04 4.14
N LEU A 97 9.76 9.00 3.82
CA LEU A 97 8.97 7.77 3.95
C LEU A 97 9.44 6.69 2.96
N ALA A 98 9.72 7.06 1.70
CA ALA A 98 10.19 6.11 0.69
C ALA A 98 11.53 5.48 1.06
N ASP A 99 12.49 6.29 1.56
CA ASP A 99 13.78 5.82 2.06
C ASP A 99 13.62 4.92 3.29
N ALA A 100 12.73 5.27 4.23
CA ALA A 100 12.45 4.43 5.40
C ALA A 100 11.84 3.08 5.01
N GLU A 101 10.88 3.05 4.09
CA GLU A 101 10.31 1.79 3.59
C GLU A 101 11.35 0.95 2.84
N ALA A 102 12.21 1.56 2.01
CA ALA A 102 13.26 0.84 1.30
C ALA A 102 14.21 0.12 2.26
N ARG A 103 14.65 0.78 3.33
CA ARG A 103 15.48 0.17 4.38
C ARG A 103 14.75 -0.97 5.07
N ARG A 104 13.49 -0.75 5.47
CA ARG A 104 12.69 -1.76 6.16
C ARG A 104 12.50 -3.04 5.33
N TRP A 105 12.23 -2.90 4.03
CA TRP A 105 12.08 -4.06 3.15
C TRP A 105 13.40 -4.75 2.87
N GLN A 106 14.50 -3.99 2.76
CA GLN A 106 15.84 -4.56 2.67
C GLN A 106 16.18 -5.39 3.92
N ASP A 107 15.92 -4.87 5.13
CA ASP A 107 16.15 -5.61 6.38
C ASP A 107 15.39 -6.95 6.39
N LEU A 108 14.11 -6.94 5.99
CA LEU A 108 13.31 -8.17 5.90
C LEU A 108 13.83 -9.16 4.85
N ASN A 109 14.35 -8.65 3.73
CA ASN A 109 14.95 -9.47 2.69
C ASN A 109 16.27 -10.10 3.17
N ASP A 110 17.10 -9.34 3.88
CA ASP A 110 18.36 -9.80 4.47
C ASP A 110 18.12 -10.85 5.57
N ASP A 111 17.04 -10.69 6.34
CA ASP A 111 16.54 -11.68 7.30
C ASP A 111 15.94 -12.94 6.65
N GLY A 112 15.84 -12.98 5.32
CA GLY A 112 15.37 -14.14 4.55
C GLY A 112 13.86 -14.36 4.64
N VAL A 113 13.07 -13.31 4.88
CA VAL A 113 11.60 -13.41 4.88
C VAL A 113 11.13 -13.76 3.46
N PRO A 114 10.39 -14.88 3.26
CA PRO A 114 9.98 -15.28 1.91
C PRO A 114 9.01 -14.28 1.26
N GLY A 115 9.17 -14.06 -0.04
CA GLY A 115 8.19 -13.33 -0.85
C GLY A 115 8.24 -11.80 -0.72
N VAL A 116 9.36 -11.25 -0.24
CA VAL A 116 9.56 -9.80 -0.09
C VAL A 116 10.41 -9.20 -1.21
N GLU A 117 10.91 -10.01 -2.14
CA GLU A 117 11.91 -9.61 -3.15
C GLU A 117 11.37 -8.51 -4.07
N SER A 118 10.12 -8.67 -4.57
CA SER A 118 9.50 -7.67 -5.45
C SER A 118 9.25 -6.34 -4.74
N VAL A 119 8.89 -6.40 -3.46
CA VAL A 119 8.59 -5.22 -2.63
C VAL A 119 9.87 -4.49 -2.26
N THR A 120 10.94 -5.24 -1.98
CA THR A 120 12.28 -4.70 -1.74
C THR A 120 12.75 -3.92 -2.96
N GLU A 121 12.71 -4.51 -4.14
CA GLU A 121 13.12 -3.79 -5.36
C GLU A 121 12.20 -2.60 -5.66
N GLY A 122 10.87 -2.78 -5.56
CA GLY A 122 9.91 -1.69 -5.82
C GLY A 122 10.07 -0.51 -4.86
N SER A 123 10.35 -0.77 -3.59
CA SER A 123 10.60 0.27 -2.58
C SER A 123 11.91 1.02 -2.84
N ARG A 124 12.97 0.32 -3.29
CA ARG A 124 14.25 0.93 -3.68
C ARG A 124 14.09 1.85 -4.89
N LEU A 125 13.42 1.38 -5.95
CA LEU A 125 13.11 2.20 -7.14
C LEU A 125 12.31 3.46 -6.77
N TRP A 126 11.38 3.34 -5.82
CA TRP A 126 10.61 4.48 -5.35
C TRP A 126 11.45 5.49 -4.57
N ALA A 127 12.34 5.03 -3.70
CA ALA A 127 13.27 5.90 -2.97
C ALA A 127 14.23 6.64 -3.92
N ASP A 128 14.82 5.93 -4.89
CA ASP A 128 15.71 6.49 -5.91
C ASP A 128 15.02 7.59 -6.75
N PHE A 129 13.75 7.36 -7.11
CA PHE A 129 12.94 8.36 -7.81
C PHE A 129 12.79 9.65 -7.00
N TRP A 130 12.49 9.56 -5.70
CA TRP A 130 12.37 10.74 -4.85
C TRP A 130 13.71 11.44 -4.57
N ALA A 131 14.82 10.70 -4.55
CA ALA A 131 16.14 11.29 -4.42
C ALA A 131 16.48 12.14 -5.66
N SER A 132 16.20 11.62 -6.86
CA SER A 132 16.44 12.34 -8.12
C SER A 132 15.52 13.55 -8.32
N ALA A 133 14.30 13.53 -7.77
CA ALA A 133 13.34 14.64 -7.87
C ALA A 133 13.66 15.85 -6.97
N GLN A 134 14.70 15.77 -6.14
CA GLN A 134 15.13 16.86 -5.24
C GLN A 134 16.41 17.59 -5.69
N GLY A 135 17.06 17.11 -6.77
CA GLY A 135 18.20 17.77 -7.42
C GLY A 135 17.76 18.66 -8.58
#